data_AF-A0A521Z286-F1
#
_entry.id   AF-A0A521Z286-F1
#
_cell.length_a   1.000
_cell.length_b   1.000
_cell.length_c   1.000
_cell.angle_alpha   90.00
_cell.angle_beta   90.00
_cell.angle_gamma   90.00
#
_symmetry.space_group_name_H-M   'P 1'
#
loop_
_entity.id
_entity.type
_entity.pdbx_description
1 polymer ?
#
loop_
_entity_poly.entity_id
_entity_poly.type
_entity_poly.pdbx_seq_one_letter_code
_entity_poly.pdbx_strand_id
1 'polypeptide(L)'
;MGGQNLWWSYWYFHFPNYAFSVLFWTLVGRFMFAVFLPPDSPNYIYRWFRRLTEWLMRPVEFVTHPIMPAVVLPLVAAFWVAVARVAFFMAMYAAGLTPRAPVAG
;
A
#
# COMPACT_ATOMS: atom_id res chain seq x y z
N MET A 1 -21.04 21.69 -7.55
CA MET A 1 -21.14 20.26 -7.91
C MET A 1 -20.03 19.78 -8.87
N GLY A 2 -18.88 20.49 -9.02
CA GLY A 2 -17.81 20.07 -9.95
C GLY A 2 -16.83 19.01 -9.42
N GLY A 3 -16.71 18.85 -8.09
CA GLY A 3 -15.73 17.93 -7.48
C GLY A 3 -16.07 16.44 -7.58
N GLN A 4 -17.37 16.08 -7.65
CA GLN A 4 -17.77 14.68 -7.80
C GLN A 4 -17.34 14.11 -9.16
N ASN A 5 -17.44 14.91 -10.23
CA ASN A 5 -17.04 14.48 -11.58
C ASN A 5 -15.55 14.14 -11.65
N LEU A 6 -14.67 14.93 -11.04
CA LEU A 6 -13.22 14.63 -11.02
C LEU A 6 -12.92 13.30 -10.31
N TRP A 7 -13.53 13.03 -9.17
CA TRP A 7 -13.28 11.76 -8.48
C TRP A 7 -13.76 10.56 -9.29
N TRP A 8 -15.00 10.61 -9.80
CA TRP A 8 -15.59 9.48 -10.53
C TRP A 8 -15.00 9.31 -11.94
N SER A 9 -14.60 10.38 -12.63
CA SER A 9 -13.92 10.30 -13.92
C SER A 9 -12.51 9.70 -13.81
N TYR A 10 -11.82 9.92 -12.69
CA TYR A 10 -10.48 9.39 -12.43
C TYR A 10 -10.48 8.30 -11.35
N TRP A 11 -11.58 7.53 -11.24
CA TRP A 11 -11.71 6.48 -10.22
C TRP A 11 -10.57 5.45 -10.33
N TYR A 12 -10.13 5.14 -11.56
CA TYR A 12 -9.02 4.22 -11.85
C TYR A 12 -7.68 4.74 -11.34
N PHE A 13 -7.53 6.05 -11.11
CA PHE A 13 -6.33 6.65 -10.50
C PHE A 13 -6.48 6.72 -8.98
N HIS A 14 -7.66 7.12 -8.49
CA HIS A 14 -7.91 7.33 -7.07
C HIS A 14 -8.02 6.01 -6.30
N PHE A 15 -8.83 5.06 -6.79
CA PHE A 15 -9.11 3.82 -6.07
C PHE A 15 -7.84 2.98 -5.83
N PRO A 16 -6.97 2.73 -6.84
CA PRO A 16 -5.71 2.03 -6.58
C PRO A 16 -4.79 2.80 -5.64
N ASN A 17 -4.75 4.13 -5.70
CA ASN A 17 -3.97 4.95 -4.77
C ASN A 17 -4.44 4.82 -3.31
N TYR A 18 -5.76 4.76 -3.09
CA TYR A 18 -6.31 4.49 -1.77
C TYR A 18 -6.02 3.04 -1.33
N ALA A 19 -6.11 2.06 -2.24
CA ALA A 19 -5.75 0.68 -1.95
C ALA A 19 -4.27 0.55 -1.52
N PHE A 20 -3.34 1.19 -2.24
CA PHE A 20 -1.93 1.25 -1.84
C PHE A 20 -1.75 1.93 -0.49
N SER A 21 -2.49 3.01 -0.21
CA SER A 21 -2.43 3.69 1.10
C SER A 21 -2.89 2.79 2.24
N VAL A 22 -4.01 2.07 2.06
CA VAL A 22 -4.53 1.12 3.06
C VAL A 22 -3.52 -0.01 3.29
N LEU A 23 -2.97 -0.59 2.22
CA LEU A 23 -1.94 -1.63 2.34
C LEU A 23 -0.70 -1.12 3.07
N PHE A 24 -0.20 0.06 2.69
CA PHE A 24 0.97 0.68 3.32
C PHE A 24 0.77 0.86 4.83
N TRP A 25 -0.33 1.49 5.24
CA TRP A 25 -0.60 1.71 6.66
C TRP A 25 -0.91 0.42 7.42
N THR A 26 -1.50 -0.59 6.79
CA THR A 26 -1.69 -1.91 7.40
C THR A 26 -0.36 -2.61 7.66
N LEU A 27 0.61 -2.49 6.74
CA LEU A 27 1.96 -3.05 6.91
C LEU A 27 2.74 -2.34 8.00
N VAL A 28 2.68 -1.01 8.05
CA VAL A 28 3.28 -0.22 9.14
C VAL A 28 2.67 -0.62 10.47
N GLY A 29 1.35 -0.74 10.55
CA GLY A 29 0.68 -1.22 11.76
C GLY A 29 1.08 -2.67 12.13
N ARG A 30 1.21 -3.57 11.14
CA ARG A 30 1.69 -4.96 11.36
C ARG A 30 3.10 -4.95 11.95
N PHE A 31 3.99 -4.11 11.43
CA PHE A 31 5.33 -3.92 11.97
C PHE A 31 5.27 -3.42 13.41
N MET A 32 4.51 -2.36 13.69
CA MET A 32 4.38 -1.82 15.04
C MET A 32 3.89 -2.89 16.03
N PHE A 33 2.87 -3.67 15.67
CA PHE A 33 2.41 -4.77 16.52
C PHE A 33 3.46 -5.87 16.66
N ALA A 34 4.18 -6.24 15.60
CA ALA A 34 5.21 -7.28 15.64
C ALA A 34 6.41 -6.94 16.53
N VAL A 35 6.66 -5.65 16.80
CA VAL A 35 7.69 -5.20 17.74
C VAL A 35 7.29 -5.48 19.20
N PHE A 36 5.99 -5.42 19.53
CA PHE A 36 5.50 -5.56 20.91
C PHE A 36 4.81 -6.89 21.21
N LEU A 37 4.28 -7.58 20.19
CA LEU A 37 3.46 -8.77 20.34
C LEU A 37 4.12 -9.97 19.68
N PRO A 38 4.05 -11.16 20.31
CA PRO A 38 4.49 -12.39 19.67
C PRO A 38 3.60 -12.70 18.45
N PRO A 39 4.12 -13.46 17.47
CA PRO A 39 3.39 -13.83 16.26
C PRO A 39 2.01 -14.46 16.54
N ASP A 40 1.90 -15.28 17.58
CA ASP A 40 0.68 -16.02 17.94
C ASP A 40 -0.23 -15.26 18.93
N SER A 41 -0.06 -13.94 19.05
CA SER A 41 -0.92 -13.13 19.90
C SER A 41 -2.41 -13.29 19.55
N PRO A 42 -3.30 -13.44 20.56
CA PRO A 42 -4.74 -13.52 20.35
C PRO A 42 -5.37 -12.20 19.88
N ASN A 43 -4.60 -11.11 19.79
CA ASN A 43 -5.07 -9.80 19.38
C ASN A 43 -5.71 -9.84 17.97
N TYR A 44 -7.02 -9.56 17.91
CA TYR A 44 -7.78 -9.65 16.67
C TYR A 44 -7.28 -8.65 15.60
N ILE A 45 -6.88 -7.43 15.98
CA ILE A 45 -6.41 -6.39 15.06
C ILE A 45 -5.13 -6.89 14.39
N TYR A 46 -4.19 -7.39 15.18
CA TYR A 46 -2.93 -7.90 14.66
C TYR A 46 -3.14 -9.10 13.72
N ARG A 47 -4.04 -10.02 14.08
CA ARG A 47 -4.38 -11.18 13.21
C ARG A 47 -4.96 -10.73 11.86
N TRP A 48 -5.84 -9.73 11.86
CA TRP A 48 -6.37 -9.17 10.62
C TRP A 48 -5.31 -8.47 9.79
N PHE A 49 -4.41 -7.71 10.42
CA PHE A 49 -3.33 -7.02 9.72
C PHE A 49 -2.37 -8.02 9.07
N ARG A 50 -2.05 -9.13 9.78
CA ARG A 50 -1.31 -10.25 9.20
C ARG A 50 -2.05 -10.84 8.00
N ARG A 51 -3.34 -11.20 8.16
CA ARG A 51 -4.15 -11.82 7.11
C ARG A 51 -4.26 -10.96 5.85
N LEU A 52 -4.47 -9.65 6.00
CA LEU A 52 -4.60 -8.69 4.90
C LEU A 52 -3.29 -8.50 4.12
N THR A 53 -2.14 -8.76 4.73
CA THR A 53 -0.83 -8.47 4.13
C THR A 53 -0.05 -9.74 3.76
N GLU A 54 -0.48 -10.92 4.21
CA GLU A 54 0.25 -12.18 4.04
C GLU A 54 0.51 -12.54 2.58
N TRP A 55 -0.46 -12.30 1.70
CA TRP A 55 -0.32 -12.58 0.26
C TRP A 55 0.75 -11.69 -0.40
N LEU A 56 1.02 -10.51 0.16
CA LEU A 56 2.04 -9.58 -0.31
C LEU A 56 3.43 -9.90 0.27
N MET A 57 3.49 -10.55 1.44
CA MET A 57 4.77 -10.90 2.08
C MET A 57 5.61 -11.85 1.23
N ARG A 58 5.00 -12.86 0.58
CA ARG A 58 5.72 -13.87 -0.21
C ARG A 58 6.47 -13.28 -1.41
N PRO A 59 5.86 -12.44 -2.27
CA PRO A 59 6.60 -11.74 -3.33
C PRO A 59 7.72 -10.85 -2.80
N VAL A 60 7.48 -10.14 -1.68
CA VAL A 60 8.48 -9.23 -1.11
C VAL A 60 9.68 -10.00 -0.56
N GLU A 61 9.46 -11.13 0.10
CA GLU A 61 10.52 -11.99 0.59
C GLU A 61 11.39 -12.54 -0.54
N PHE A 62 10.76 -12.91 -1.66
CA PHE A 62 11.46 -13.33 -2.87
C PHE A 62 12.34 -12.21 -3.45
N VAL A 63 11.82 -10.98 -3.54
CA VAL A 63 12.56 -9.84 -4.10
C VAL A 63 13.68 -9.36 -3.18
N THR A 64 13.44 -9.32 -1.86
CA THR A 64 14.38 -8.71 -0.90
C THR A 64 15.40 -9.69 -0.33
N HIS A 65 15.32 -10.97 -0.73
CA HIS A 65 16.11 -12.09 -0.21
C HIS A 65 15.82 -12.42 1.28
N PRO A 66 15.73 -13.70 1.68
CA PRO A 66 15.35 -14.12 3.04
C PRO A 66 16.37 -13.80 4.16
N ILE A 67 17.33 -12.90 3.94
CA ILE A 67 18.31 -12.49 4.97
C ILE A 67 17.66 -11.55 6.00
N MET A 68 16.52 -10.94 5.67
CA MET A 68 15.82 -9.99 6.54
C MET A 68 15.10 -10.67 7.71
N PRO A 69 15.20 -10.12 8.95
CA PRO A 69 14.41 -10.61 10.07
C PRO A 69 12.90 -10.49 9.81
N ALA A 70 12.14 -11.52 10.21
CA ALA A 70 10.69 -11.59 9.99
C ALA A 70 9.92 -10.40 10.60
N VAL A 71 10.45 -9.79 11.68
CA VAL A 71 9.86 -8.60 12.31
C VAL A 71 9.94 -7.37 11.41
N VAL A 72 11.02 -7.21 10.65
CA VAL A 72 11.28 -6.02 9.81
C VAL A 72 10.68 -6.18 8.41
N LEU A 73 10.42 -7.41 7.98
CA LEU A 73 9.88 -7.72 6.66
C LEU A 73 8.58 -6.94 6.31
N PRO A 74 7.61 -6.70 7.21
CA PRO A 74 6.44 -5.88 6.90
C PRO A 74 6.80 -4.42 6.56
N LEU A 75 7.86 -3.86 7.17
CA LEU A 75 8.33 -2.51 6.86
C LEU A 75 9.00 -2.46 5.47
N VAL A 76 9.76 -3.50 5.12
CA VAL A 76 10.31 -3.66 3.77
C VAL A 76 9.18 -3.80 2.73
N ALA A 77 8.13 -4.56 3.05
CA ALA A 77 6.95 -4.65 2.19
C ALA A 77 6.27 -3.28 2.04
N ALA A 78 6.20 -2.46 3.09
CA ALA A 78 5.66 -1.11 3.01
C ALA A 78 6.48 -0.23 2.06
N PHE A 79 7.82 -0.34 2.10
CA PHE A 79 8.69 0.30 1.12
C PHE A 79 8.35 -0.12 -0.32
N TRP A 80 8.18 -1.41 -0.59
CA TRP A 80 7.79 -1.89 -1.92
C TRP A 80 6.41 -1.41 -2.36
N VAL A 81 5.45 -1.28 -1.44
CA VAL A 81 4.14 -0.67 -1.74
C VAL A 81 4.30 0.80 -2.11
N ALA A 82 5.17 1.55 -1.42
CA ALA A 82 5.45 2.94 -1.78
C ALA A 82 6.11 3.05 -3.16
N VAL A 83 7.06 2.16 -3.48
CA VAL A 83 7.67 2.08 -4.81
C VAL A 83 6.61 1.74 -5.87
N ALA A 84 5.76 0.74 -5.62
CA ALA A 84 4.66 0.37 -6.53
C ALA A 84 3.69 1.53 -6.75
N ARG A 85 3.40 2.31 -5.70
CA ARG A 85 2.56 3.50 -5.79
C ARG A 85 3.19 4.58 -6.68
N VAL A 86 4.49 4.83 -6.53
CA VAL A 86 5.22 5.79 -7.39
C VAL A 86 5.26 5.27 -8.83
N ALA A 87 5.60 4.01 -9.04
CA ALA A 87 5.63 3.40 -10.38
C ALA A 87 4.26 3.47 -11.06
N PHE A 88 3.18 3.18 -10.33
CA PHE A 88 1.81 3.33 -10.81
C PHE A 88 1.49 4.78 -11.21
N PHE A 89 1.87 5.75 -10.38
CA PHE A 89 1.72 7.17 -10.71
C PHE A 89 2.47 7.53 -12.00
N MET A 90 3.74 7.12 -12.11
CA MET A 90 4.57 7.41 -13.29
C MET A 90 3.99 6.77 -14.57
N ALA A 91 3.46 5.55 -14.48
CA ALA A 91 2.79 4.88 -15.60
C ALA A 91 1.52 5.62 -16.03
N MET A 92 0.67 6.01 -15.07
CA MET A 92 -0.54 6.80 -15.35
C MET A 92 -0.22 8.18 -15.92
N TYR A 93 0.85 8.82 -15.43
CA TYR A 93 1.33 10.10 -15.91
C TYR A 93 1.81 9.99 -17.36
N ALA A 94 2.65 8.99 -17.67
CA ALA A 94 3.12 8.74 -19.02
C ALA A 94 1.98 8.43 -20.00
N ALA A 95 0.93 7.76 -19.54
CA ALA A 95 -0.28 7.49 -20.31
C ALA A 95 -1.24 8.70 -20.44
N GLY A 96 -0.95 9.82 -19.76
CA GLY A 96 -1.81 11.01 -19.75
C GLY A 96 -3.13 10.85 -19.00
N LEU A 97 -3.24 9.82 -18.15
CA LEU A 97 -4.43 9.42 -17.39
C LEU A 97 -4.50 10.04 -15.98
N THR A 98 -3.58 10.93 -15.62
CA THR A 98 -3.61 11.62 -14.33
C THR A 98 -4.67 12.72 -14.31
N PRO A 99 -5.36 12.94 -13.18
CA PRO A 99 -6.28 14.07 -13.03
C PRO A 99 -5.59 15.39 -13.34
N ARG A 100 -6.10 16.14 -14.31
CA ARG A 100 -5.66 17.51 -14.59
C ARG A 100 -6.67 18.47 -13.96
N ALA A 101 -6.17 19.47 -13.25
CA ALA A 101 -7.03 20.56 -12.79
C ALA A 101 -7.69 21.21 -14.03
N PRO A 102 -8.98 21.58 -13.96
CA PRO A 102 -9.57 22.42 -14.99
C PRO A 102 -8.72 23.69 -15.10
N VAL A 103 -8.26 24.03 -16.30
CA VAL A 103 -7.60 25.32 -16.53
C VAL A 103 -8.64 26.37 -16.19
N ALA A 104 -8.39 27.17 -15.15
CA ALA A 104 -9.23 28.32 -14.83
C ALA A 104 -9.08 29.32 -15.98
N GLY A 105 -10.10 29.41 -16.83
CA GLY A 105 -10.26 30.46 -17.84
C GLY A 105 -10.89 31.70 -17.23
#